data_AF-D6K3Y4-F1
#
_entry.id   AF-D6K3Y4-F1
#
_cell.length_a   1.000
_cell.length_b   1.000
_cell.length_c   1.000
_cell.angle_alpha   90.00
_cell.angle_beta   90.00
_cell.angle_gamma   90.00
#
_symmetry.space_group_name_H-M   'P 1'
#
loop_
_entity.id
_entity.type
_entity.pdbx_description
1 polymer ?
#
loop_
_entity_poly.entity_id
_entity_poly.type
_entity_poly.pdbx_seq_one_letter_code
_entity_poly.pdbx_strand_id
1 'polypeptide(L)'
;MRSFAGASRHRSGGRVTQRHRAERIGWTAGRNVEREGMQAALRIAAMAQSHGTSLSIFPAAKAFLSEFYGLDHRPMESGREVASVGFSLDPEKARFQLIKLDRLSAELRVALFPVGVTENDSALAVGEEGQLLSSGLGGSWHMGDSGLEGIENMISGLAPRRLRRTEHAWNVKSATAVSPVVGAVQAALTAVYVLHHHDIYSARSVCLTLTSLRGSGVEIVRRPIGIPNGVLGEALSPIVRDVEEILAAHADGVGCEVKLAVEVPGAHAETSAGLVRFSARFGHVAMRASDVEASLCVGTGAQTGSVHVRVVDALRALKQMS
;
A
#
# COMPACT_ATOMS: atom_id res chain seq x y z
N MET A 1 -39.09 25.49 53.74
CA MET A 1 -37.65 25.19 53.94
C MET A 1 -37.54 23.78 54.52
N ARG A 2 -37.43 22.75 53.66
CA ARG A 2 -36.99 21.38 54.00
C ARG A 2 -36.73 20.62 52.70
N SER A 3 -35.60 19.91 52.72
CA SER A 3 -34.76 19.48 51.61
C SER A 3 -35.24 18.20 50.93
N PHE A 4 -35.18 18.16 49.59
CA PHE A 4 -35.23 16.94 48.78
C PHE A 4 -33.79 16.40 48.62
N ALA A 5 -33.48 15.28 49.26
CA ALA A 5 -32.25 14.53 49.02
C ALA A 5 -32.51 13.49 47.91
N GLY A 6 -32.01 13.79 46.70
CA GLY A 6 -31.99 12.86 45.58
C GLY A 6 -30.88 11.81 45.75
N ALA A 7 -31.26 10.54 45.70
CA ALA A 7 -30.32 9.42 45.66
C ALA A 7 -29.71 9.32 44.25
N SER A 8 -28.45 9.74 44.12
CA SER A 8 -27.63 9.53 42.93
C SER A 8 -27.19 8.06 42.83
N ARG A 9 -27.82 7.29 41.95
CA ARG A 9 -27.28 5.98 41.52
C ARG A 9 -26.09 6.25 40.60
N HIS A 10 -24.87 6.13 41.13
CA HIS A 10 -23.67 5.97 40.33
C HIS A 10 -23.78 4.68 39.51
N ARG A 11 -23.95 4.81 38.19
CA ARG A 11 -23.63 3.75 37.24
C ARG A 11 -22.11 3.64 37.16
N SER A 12 -21.53 2.65 37.83
CA SER A 12 -20.17 2.19 37.57
C SER A 12 -20.14 1.56 36.17
N GLY A 13 -19.59 2.28 35.20
CA GLY A 13 -19.27 1.73 33.88
C GLY A 13 -18.20 0.66 34.00
N GLY A 14 -18.58 -0.61 33.88
CA GLY A 14 -17.64 -1.71 33.71
C GLY A 14 -16.90 -1.53 32.39
N ARG A 15 -15.60 -1.25 32.45
CA ARG A 15 -14.71 -1.51 31.31
C ARG A 15 -14.70 -3.03 31.13
N VAL A 16 -15.32 -3.53 30.08
CA VAL A 16 -15.05 -4.88 29.60
C VAL A 16 -13.57 -4.87 29.22
N THR A 17 -12.71 -5.48 30.03
CA THR A 17 -11.32 -5.73 29.66
C THR A 17 -11.37 -6.65 28.45
N GLN A 18 -11.15 -6.11 27.25
CA GLN A 18 -11.13 -6.88 26.03
C GLN A 18 -9.97 -7.87 26.15
N ARG A 19 -10.30 -9.14 26.37
CA ARG A 19 -9.29 -10.17 26.60
C ARG A 19 -8.64 -10.53 25.28
N HIS A 20 -7.33 -10.40 25.20
CA HIS A 20 -6.58 -10.70 23.98
C HIS A 20 -6.59 -12.21 23.71
N ARG A 21 -6.81 -12.61 22.46
CA ARG A 21 -6.82 -14.04 22.10
C ARG A 21 -5.44 -14.67 22.20
N ALA A 22 -4.39 -13.86 22.06
CA ALA A 22 -3.00 -14.26 22.23
C ALA A 22 -2.71 -14.80 23.66
N GLU A 23 -3.51 -14.42 24.66
CA GLU A 23 -3.39 -15.00 26.01
C GLU A 23 -3.60 -16.51 26.04
N ARG A 24 -4.42 -17.05 25.10
CA ARG A 24 -4.69 -18.49 25.01
C ARG A 24 -3.47 -19.30 24.56
N ILE A 25 -2.48 -18.65 23.95
CA ILE A 25 -1.23 -19.27 23.50
C ILE A 25 -0.04 -18.87 24.39
N GLY A 26 -0.30 -18.35 25.59
CA GLY A 26 0.73 -18.02 26.58
C GLY A 26 1.40 -16.66 26.39
N TRP A 27 0.85 -15.78 25.55
CA TRP A 27 1.27 -14.37 25.53
C TRP A 27 0.63 -13.60 26.70
N THR A 28 1.36 -12.64 27.25
CA THR A 28 0.82 -11.68 28.24
C THR A 28 1.39 -10.31 27.93
N ALA A 29 0.59 -9.25 28.17
CA ALA A 29 1.05 -7.89 27.95
C ALA A 29 2.28 -7.59 28.82
N GLY A 30 3.33 -7.03 28.20
CA GLY A 30 4.62 -6.78 28.88
C GLY A 30 5.55 -7.98 28.97
N ARG A 31 5.23 -9.10 28.29
CA ARG A 31 6.19 -10.21 28.09
C ARG A 31 7.49 -9.68 27.48
N ASN A 32 8.62 -10.14 28.03
CA ASN A 32 9.95 -9.80 27.53
C ASN A 32 10.85 -11.05 27.49
N VAL A 33 11.18 -11.48 26.28
CA VAL A 33 12.08 -12.57 25.90
C VAL A 33 13.16 -12.06 24.92
N GLU A 34 13.57 -10.79 25.08
CA GLU A 34 14.53 -10.11 24.21
C GLU A 34 15.82 -10.91 24.01
N ARG A 35 16.35 -11.53 25.06
CA ARG A 35 17.62 -12.27 24.99
C ARG A 35 17.51 -13.44 24.01
N GLU A 36 16.52 -14.30 24.18
CA GLU A 36 16.31 -15.48 23.35
C GLU A 36 15.94 -15.08 21.92
N GLY A 37 15.03 -14.11 21.77
CA GLY A 37 14.61 -13.59 20.48
C GLY A 37 15.76 -12.98 19.68
N MET A 38 16.62 -12.19 20.34
CA MET A 38 17.78 -11.58 19.68
C MET A 38 18.86 -12.60 19.35
N GLN A 39 19.04 -13.63 20.17
CA GLN A 39 19.96 -14.72 19.84
C GLN A 39 19.51 -15.47 18.58
N ALA A 40 18.21 -15.76 18.44
CA ALA A 40 17.64 -16.34 17.22
C ALA A 40 17.79 -15.40 16.02
N ALA A 41 17.56 -14.09 16.21
CA ALA A 41 17.73 -13.06 15.18
C ALA A 41 19.17 -13.02 14.63
N LEU A 42 20.17 -13.08 15.52
CA LEU A 42 21.58 -13.09 15.13
C LEU A 42 21.96 -14.39 14.39
N ARG A 43 21.42 -15.54 14.81
CA ARG A 43 21.63 -16.82 14.10
C ARG A 43 21.08 -16.77 12.68
N ILE A 44 19.83 -16.34 12.50
CA ILE A 44 19.24 -16.26 11.16
C ILE A 44 19.94 -15.20 10.29
N ALA A 45 20.39 -14.08 10.86
CA ALA A 45 21.17 -13.07 10.14
C ALA A 45 22.53 -13.61 9.66
N ALA A 46 23.23 -14.39 10.48
CA ALA A 46 24.47 -15.06 10.08
C ALA A 46 24.22 -16.09 8.96
N MET A 47 23.12 -16.84 9.03
CA MET A 47 22.72 -17.76 7.95
C MET A 47 22.40 -17.01 6.65
N ALA A 48 21.67 -15.90 6.72
CA ALA A 48 21.35 -15.09 5.54
C ALA A 48 22.63 -14.63 4.82
N GLN A 49 23.63 -14.17 5.57
CA GLN A 49 24.92 -13.76 5.00
C GLN A 49 25.61 -14.90 4.25
N SER A 50 25.56 -16.12 4.79
CA SER A 50 26.11 -17.31 4.10
C SER A 50 25.40 -17.65 2.78
N HIS A 51 24.17 -17.18 2.60
CA HIS A 51 23.37 -17.32 1.39
C HIS A 51 23.41 -16.09 0.47
N GLY A 52 24.27 -15.10 0.75
CA GLY A 52 24.39 -13.89 -0.06
C GLY A 52 23.25 -12.88 0.14
N THR A 53 22.47 -13.01 1.21
CA THR A 53 21.42 -12.07 1.60
C THR A 53 21.83 -11.35 2.87
N SER A 54 21.35 -10.11 3.08
CA SER A 54 21.56 -9.38 4.33
C SER A 54 20.24 -9.16 5.05
N LEU A 55 20.19 -9.51 6.34
CA LEU A 55 19.07 -9.19 7.21
C LEU A 55 19.47 -8.08 8.16
N SER A 56 18.76 -6.95 8.10
CA SER A 56 18.90 -5.87 9.06
C SER A 56 17.92 -6.05 10.21
N ILE A 57 18.39 -6.03 11.44
CA ILE A 57 17.54 -6.05 12.64
C ILE A 57 17.18 -4.60 12.98
N PHE A 58 15.98 -4.18 12.61
CA PHE A 58 15.45 -2.84 12.89
C PHE A 58 14.56 -2.82 14.16
N PRO A 59 14.21 -1.63 14.70
CA PRO A 59 13.51 -1.52 15.98
C PRO A 59 12.20 -2.33 16.07
N ALA A 60 11.36 -2.33 15.02
CA ALA A 60 10.13 -3.11 15.01
C ALA A 60 10.38 -4.63 15.05
N ALA A 61 11.41 -5.13 14.36
CA ALA A 61 11.82 -6.53 14.45
C ALA A 61 12.30 -6.91 15.86
N LYS A 62 13.13 -6.05 16.46
CA LYS A 62 13.57 -6.22 17.84
C LYS A 62 12.39 -6.25 18.81
N ALA A 63 11.46 -5.30 18.70
CA ALA A 63 10.28 -5.21 19.56
C ALA A 63 9.41 -6.48 19.41
N PHE A 64 9.13 -6.89 18.17
CA PHE A 64 8.36 -8.10 17.89
C PHE A 64 8.98 -9.34 18.54
N LEU A 65 10.28 -9.57 18.34
CA LEU A 65 10.95 -10.75 18.89
C LEU A 65 11.07 -10.71 20.40
N SER A 66 11.24 -9.52 20.98
CA SER A 66 11.27 -9.36 22.44
C SER A 66 9.94 -9.73 23.08
N GLU A 67 8.82 -9.56 22.37
CA GLU A 67 7.50 -9.79 22.93
C GLU A 67 6.92 -11.17 22.56
N PHE A 68 7.13 -11.62 21.32
CA PHE A 68 6.40 -12.75 20.74
C PHE A 68 7.25 -13.98 20.43
N TYR A 69 8.57 -13.91 20.54
CA TYR A 69 9.45 -15.05 20.23
C TYR A 69 9.07 -16.30 21.04
N GLY A 70 9.03 -17.45 20.37
CA GLY A 70 8.72 -18.75 20.95
C GLY A 70 7.23 -19.02 21.18
N LEU A 71 6.34 -18.12 20.73
CA LEU A 71 4.91 -18.43 20.67
C LEU A 71 4.61 -19.42 19.55
N ASP A 72 3.72 -20.36 19.82
CA ASP A 72 3.22 -21.35 18.88
C ASP A 72 1.71 -21.39 18.97
N HIS A 73 1.03 -21.54 17.84
CA HIS A 73 -0.41 -21.68 17.77
C HIS A 73 -0.77 -22.83 16.83
N ARG A 74 -1.57 -23.76 17.34
CA ARG A 74 -2.19 -24.82 16.56
C ARG A 74 -3.69 -24.58 16.49
N PRO A 75 -4.29 -24.44 15.30
CA PRO A 75 -5.71 -24.19 15.16
C PRO A 75 -6.53 -25.33 15.76
N MET A 76 -7.32 -25.02 16.80
CA MET A 76 -8.28 -25.98 17.39
C MET A 76 -9.74 -25.59 17.12
N GLU A 77 -9.99 -24.35 16.72
CA GLU A 77 -11.32 -23.77 16.52
C GLU A 77 -11.50 -23.31 15.07
N SER A 78 -12.74 -23.31 14.59
CA SER A 78 -13.10 -22.61 13.37
C SER A 78 -12.83 -21.12 13.51
N GLY A 79 -12.25 -20.49 12.49
CA GLY A 79 -12.07 -19.05 12.48
C GLY A 79 -13.34 -18.31 12.07
N ARG A 80 -13.30 -16.98 12.20
CA ARG A 80 -14.46 -16.11 11.99
C ARG A 80 -14.85 -15.93 10.52
N GLU A 81 -13.85 -15.78 9.65
CA GLU A 81 -14.02 -15.53 8.22
C GLU A 81 -13.33 -16.61 7.39
N VAL A 82 -12.14 -17.01 7.82
CA VAL A 82 -11.35 -18.11 7.25
C VAL A 82 -10.92 -19.06 8.37
N ALA A 83 -10.34 -20.20 8.04
CA ALA A 83 -9.76 -21.08 9.05
C ALA A 83 -8.70 -20.32 9.86
N SER A 84 -8.65 -20.57 11.18
CA SER A 84 -7.56 -20.06 12.03
C SER A 84 -6.22 -20.55 11.45
N VAL A 85 -5.23 -19.65 11.41
CA VAL A 85 -3.92 -19.95 10.82
C VAL A 85 -2.96 -20.37 11.92
N GLY A 86 -2.45 -21.60 11.85
CA GLY A 86 -1.40 -22.08 12.75
C GLY A 86 -0.06 -21.41 12.45
N PHE A 87 0.75 -21.17 13.47
CA PHE A 87 2.05 -20.53 13.32
C PHE A 87 3.04 -20.88 14.42
N SER A 88 4.31 -20.59 14.14
CA SER A 88 5.40 -20.69 15.09
C SER A 88 6.32 -19.48 14.93
N LEU A 89 6.45 -18.68 15.99
CA LEU A 89 7.21 -17.44 16.01
C LEU A 89 8.66 -17.69 16.42
N ASP A 90 9.40 -18.28 15.48
CA ASP A 90 10.83 -18.52 15.57
C ASP A 90 11.48 -18.18 14.21
N PRO A 91 12.30 -17.10 14.11
CA PRO A 91 12.96 -16.69 12.87
C PRO A 91 13.73 -17.80 12.18
N GLU A 92 14.31 -18.74 12.93
CA GLU A 92 15.14 -19.81 12.37
C GLU A 92 14.33 -20.81 11.55
N LYS A 93 13.02 -20.92 11.81
CA LYS A 93 12.10 -21.75 11.01
C LYS A 93 11.90 -21.18 9.60
N ALA A 94 12.13 -19.88 9.40
CA ALA A 94 12.01 -19.21 8.10
C ALA A 94 13.29 -19.31 7.24
N ARG A 95 14.34 -20.03 7.69
CA ARG A 95 15.64 -20.11 7.00
C ARG A 95 15.59 -20.52 5.52
N PHE A 96 14.64 -21.37 5.15
CA PHE A 96 14.49 -21.82 3.76
C PHE A 96 13.70 -20.83 2.89
N GLN A 97 13.18 -19.75 3.48
CA GLN A 97 12.36 -18.74 2.81
C GLN A 97 13.11 -17.39 2.65
N LEU A 98 14.38 -17.30 3.04
CA LEU A 98 15.14 -16.05 3.03
C LEU A 98 15.20 -15.38 1.66
N ILE A 99 15.45 -16.14 0.58
CA ILE A 99 15.45 -15.61 -0.80
C ILE A 99 14.06 -15.09 -1.19
N LYS A 100 12.98 -15.76 -0.75
CA LYS A 100 11.61 -15.32 -1.03
C LYS A 100 11.29 -14.02 -0.30
N LEU A 101 11.71 -13.90 0.96
CA LEU A 101 11.54 -12.69 1.76
C LEU A 101 12.37 -11.53 1.21
N ASP A 102 13.58 -11.77 0.73
CA ASP A 102 14.41 -10.75 0.07
C ASP A 102 13.74 -10.19 -1.19
N ARG A 103 13.19 -11.07 -2.04
CA ARG A 103 12.40 -10.66 -3.21
C ARG A 103 11.16 -9.88 -2.83
N LEU A 104 10.45 -10.30 -1.78
CA LEU A 104 9.28 -9.57 -1.28
C LEU A 104 9.67 -8.20 -0.73
N SER A 105 10.76 -8.11 0.04
CA SER A 105 11.32 -6.86 0.56
C SER A 105 11.64 -5.89 -0.59
N ALA A 106 12.25 -6.38 -1.67
CA ALA A 106 12.51 -5.60 -2.88
C ALA A 106 11.24 -5.16 -3.60
N GLU A 107 10.22 -6.02 -3.71
CA GLU A 107 8.93 -5.68 -4.31
C GLU A 107 8.16 -4.63 -3.50
N LEU A 108 8.15 -4.76 -2.18
CA LEU A 108 7.49 -3.83 -1.26
C LEU A 108 8.28 -2.53 -1.10
N ARG A 109 9.60 -2.56 -1.33
CA ARG A 109 10.53 -1.47 -1.02
C ARG A 109 10.49 -1.08 0.46
N VAL A 110 10.38 -2.09 1.32
CA VAL A 110 10.34 -1.99 2.78
C VAL A 110 11.21 -3.10 3.33
N ALA A 111 12.04 -2.82 4.33
CA ALA A 111 12.85 -3.87 4.94
C ALA A 111 11.96 -4.86 5.70
N LEU A 112 12.22 -6.16 5.49
CA LEU A 112 11.50 -7.23 6.17
C LEU A 112 12.45 -8.04 7.04
N PHE A 113 11.99 -8.42 8.23
CA PHE A 113 12.71 -9.35 9.10
C PHE A 113 11.88 -10.62 9.32
N PRO A 114 12.43 -11.83 9.07
CA PRO A 114 11.72 -13.08 9.34
C PRO A 114 11.45 -13.26 10.82
N VAL A 115 10.22 -13.59 11.18
CA VAL A 115 9.82 -13.79 12.59
C VAL A 115 9.26 -15.18 12.88
N GLY A 116 9.03 -15.99 11.84
CA GLY A 116 8.45 -17.31 12.01
C GLY A 116 7.94 -17.92 10.71
N VAL A 117 7.13 -18.96 10.87
CA VAL A 117 6.41 -19.62 9.78
C VAL A 117 4.97 -19.91 10.21
N THR A 118 4.07 -20.00 9.24
CA THR A 118 2.76 -20.61 9.41
C THR A 118 2.86 -22.14 9.34
N GLU A 119 1.79 -22.85 9.71
CA GLU A 119 1.71 -24.33 9.63
C GLU A 119 1.83 -24.87 8.20
N ASN A 120 1.51 -24.05 7.18
CA ASN A 120 1.68 -24.39 5.77
C ASN A 120 3.03 -23.92 5.18
N ASP A 121 4.04 -23.73 6.02
CA ASP A 121 5.40 -23.30 5.66
C ASP A 121 5.48 -21.95 4.92
N SER A 122 4.46 -21.09 5.05
CA SER A 122 4.57 -19.70 4.60
C SER A 122 5.43 -18.92 5.59
N ALA A 123 6.38 -18.14 5.08
CA ALA A 123 7.21 -17.30 5.93
C ALA A 123 6.35 -16.22 6.59
N LEU A 124 6.60 -15.93 7.86
CA LEU A 124 6.11 -14.74 8.56
C LEU A 124 7.26 -13.75 8.69
N ALA A 125 6.98 -12.48 8.39
CA ALA A 125 7.93 -11.40 8.51
C ALA A 125 7.26 -10.14 9.06
N VAL A 126 8.01 -9.35 9.79
CA VAL A 126 7.60 -8.01 10.22
C VAL A 126 8.25 -6.97 9.33
N GLY A 127 7.53 -5.90 8.99
CA GLY A 127 8.07 -4.73 8.28
C GLY A 127 8.60 -3.65 9.23
N GLU A 128 9.27 -2.64 8.68
CA GLU A 128 9.87 -1.54 9.47
C GLU A 128 8.87 -0.76 10.34
N GLU A 129 7.60 -0.69 9.94
CA GLU A 129 6.54 -0.03 10.70
C GLU A 129 5.82 -0.97 11.69
N GLY A 130 6.22 -2.25 11.77
CA GLY A 130 5.67 -3.23 12.71
C GLY A 130 4.53 -4.10 12.17
N GLN A 131 4.11 -3.90 10.93
CA GLN A 131 3.09 -4.72 10.26
C GLN A 131 3.55 -6.16 10.10
N LEU A 132 2.64 -7.12 10.35
CA LEU A 132 2.91 -8.54 10.17
C LEU A 132 2.49 -8.99 8.77
N LEU A 133 3.40 -9.61 8.05
CA LEU A 133 3.21 -10.11 6.69
C LEU A 133 3.45 -11.61 6.61
N SER A 134 2.84 -12.25 5.61
CA SER A 134 3.14 -13.64 5.26
C SER A 134 3.44 -13.79 3.77
N SER A 135 4.34 -14.72 3.42
CA SER A 135 4.64 -15.06 2.03
C SER A 135 4.79 -16.57 1.84
N GLY A 136 3.96 -17.13 0.98
CA GLY A 136 3.88 -18.58 0.74
C GLY A 136 3.51 -18.90 -0.71
N LEU A 137 3.10 -20.15 -0.96
CA LEU A 137 2.69 -20.60 -2.30
C LEU A 137 1.46 -19.84 -2.83
N GLY A 138 0.57 -19.38 -1.95
CA GLY A 138 -0.62 -18.60 -2.32
C GLY A 138 -0.35 -17.12 -2.63
N GLY A 139 0.90 -16.68 -2.55
CA GLY A 139 1.32 -15.28 -2.66
C GLY A 139 1.61 -14.63 -1.32
N SER A 140 1.61 -13.30 -1.32
CA SER A 140 1.94 -12.48 -0.15
C SER A 140 0.68 -11.83 0.46
N TRP A 141 0.67 -11.71 1.78
CA TRP A 141 -0.51 -11.33 2.56
C TRP A 141 -0.13 -10.40 3.69
N HIS A 142 -0.99 -9.43 3.96
CA HIS A 142 -0.95 -8.56 5.12
C HIS A 142 -1.83 -9.17 6.23
N MET A 143 -1.22 -9.48 7.37
CA MET A 143 -1.88 -10.14 8.49
C MET A 143 -2.43 -9.14 9.51
N GLY A 144 -1.77 -7.99 9.68
CA GLY A 144 -2.21 -6.92 10.59
C GLY A 144 -1.21 -5.76 10.57
N ASP A 145 -1.67 -4.57 10.97
CA ASP A 145 -0.86 -3.34 10.97
C ASP A 145 0.17 -3.34 12.13
N SER A 146 0.02 -4.26 13.09
CA SER A 146 1.01 -4.55 14.12
C SER A 146 1.22 -6.05 14.30
N GLY A 147 2.31 -6.42 14.99
CA GLY A 147 2.59 -7.81 15.36
C GLY A 147 1.47 -8.45 16.18
N LEU A 148 0.98 -7.77 17.21
CA LEU A 148 -0.12 -8.25 18.05
C LEU A 148 -1.40 -8.42 17.24
N GLU A 149 -1.80 -7.41 16.48
CA GLU A 149 -3.00 -7.47 15.65
C GLU A 149 -2.92 -8.62 14.63
N GLY A 150 -1.77 -8.80 13.98
CA GLY A 150 -1.57 -9.90 13.04
C GLY A 150 -1.70 -11.28 13.69
N ILE A 151 -1.14 -11.45 14.90
CA ILE A 151 -1.30 -12.66 15.70
C ILE A 151 -2.77 -12.89 16.07
N GLU A 152 -3.47 -11.84 16.52
CA GLU A 152 -4.89 -11.94 16.87
C GLU A 152 -5.78 -12.26 15.67
N ASN A 153 -5.49 -11.68 14.51
CA ASN A 153 -6.19 -11.93 13.25
C ASN A 153 -6.00 -13.39 12.82
N MET A 154 -4.78 -13.93 12.90
CA MET A 154 -4.48 -15.33 12.59
C MET A 154 -5.19 -16.30 13.54
N ILE A 155 -5.14 -16.06 14.86
CA ILE A 155 -5.83 -16.89 15.87
C ILE A 155 -7.35 -16.82 15.70
N SER A 156 -7.89 -15.65 15.32
CA SER A 156 -9.32 -15.44 15.10
C SER A 156 -9.80 -15.97 13.76
N GLY A 157 -8.90 -16.26 12.82
CA GLY A 157 -9.23 -16.53 11.42
C GLY A 157 -9.96 -15.37 10.75
N LEU A 158 -9.45 -14.16 10.91
CA LEU A 158 -9.85 -13.01 10.09
C LEU A 158 -9.13 -13.08 8.75
N ALA A 159 -9.83 -12.76 7.66
CA ALA A 159 -9.29 -12.92 6.32
C ALA A 159 -8.13 -11.94 6.10
N PRO A 160 -6.91 -12.42 5.80
CA PRO A 160 -5.79 -11.53 5.56
C PRO A 160 -5.96 -10.82 4.21
N ARG A 161 -5.39 -9.62 4.08
CA ARG A 161 -5.48 -8.83 2.85
C ARG A 161 -4.38 -9.26 1.88
N ARG A 162 -4.78 -9.63 0.65
CA ARG A 162 -3.81 -10.03 -0.38
C ARG A 162 -2.97 -8.84 -0.83
N LEU A 163 -1.66 -9.01 -0.82
CA LEU A 163 -0.72 -8.04 -1.36
C LEU A 163 -0.48 -8.34 -2.85
N ARG A 164 -0.95 -7.44 -3.71
CA ARG A 164 -0.76 -7.51 -5.16
C ARG A 164 -0.92 -6.13 -5.75
N ARG A 165 -0.24 -5.83 -6.86
CA ARG A 165 -0.53 -4.60 -7.60
C ARG A 165 -2.03 -4.51 -7.93
N THR A 166 -2.62 -3.37 -7.60
CA THR A 166 -4.05 -3.08 -7.81
C THR A 166 -4.18 -1.82 -8.66
N GLU A 167 -5.09 -1.84 -9.62
CA GLU A 167 -5.47 -0.65 -10.39
C GLU A 167 -6.89 -0.26 -10.01
N HIS A 168 -7.07 1.00 -9.62
CA HIS A 168 -8.37 1.59 -9.39
C HIS A 168 -8.67 2.50 -10.57
N ALA A 169 -9.57 2.10 -11.47
CA ALA A 169 -10.02 2.93 -12.58
C ALA A 169 -11.40 3.54 -12.30
N TRP A 170 -11.64 4.76 -12.80
CA TRP A 170 -12.93 5.44 -12.76
C TRP A 170 -13.05 6.42 -13.93
N ASN A 171 -14.29 6.74 -14.31
CA ASN A 171 -14.54 7.76 -15.33
C ASN A 171 -14.52 9.15 -14.71
N VAL A 172 -13.86 10.09 -15.37
CA VAL A 172 -13.88 11.51 -15.00
C VAL A 172 -15.08 12.15 -15.67
N LYS A 173 -15.96 12.79 -14.90
CA LYS A 173 -17.12 13.50 -15.45
C LYS A 173 -16.64 14.79 -16.07
N SER A 174 -16.40 14.79 -17.38
CA SER A 174 -16.27 16.04 -18.11
C SER A 174 -17.61 16.76 -18.06
N ALA A 175 -17.64 18.00 -17.55
CA ALA A 175 -18.80 18.86 -17.77
C ALA A 175 -19.04 18.89 -19.29
N THR A 176 -20.29 18.74 -19.70
CA THR A 176 -20.76 18.33 -21.06
C THR A 176 -20.38 19.28 -22.23
N ALA A 177 -19.34 20.10 -22.09
CA ALA A 177 -18.82 21.03 -23.10
C ALA A 177 -17.27 21.12 -23.15
N VAL A 178 -16.52 20.34 -22.38
CA VAL A 178 -15.05 20.48 -22.26
C VAL A 178 -14.32 19.35 -23.02
N SER A 179 -13.35 19.73 -23.87
CA SER A 179 -12.51 18.80 -24.67
C SER A 179 -11.89 17.69 -23.79
N PRO A 180 -11.75 16.44 -24.29
CA PRO A 180 -11.15 15.35 -23.54
C PRO A 180 -9.70 15.65 -23.11
N VAL A 181 -8.98 16.49 -23.87
CA VAL A 181 -7.64 16.97 -23.49
C VAL A 181 -7.71 17.76 -22.18
N VAL A 182 -8.62 18.73 -22.10
CA VAL A 182 -8.80 19.57 -20.91
C VAL A 182 -9.22 18.72 -19.71
N GLY A 183 -10.14 17.77 -19.90
CA GLY A 183 -10.55 16.84 -18.84
C GLY A 183 -9.38 15.99 -18.32
N ALA A 184 -8.54 15.47 -19.22
CA ALA A 184 -7.38 14.67 -18.85
C ALA A 184 -6.29 15.49 -18.13
N VAL A 185 -6.02 16.72 -18.60
CA VAL A 185 -5.07 17.63 -17.92
C VAL A 185 -5.59 18.04 -16.55
N GLN A 186 -6.89 18.38 -16.43
CA GLN A 186 -7.50 18.71 -15.15
C GLN A 186 -7.43 17.54 -14.17
N ALA A 187 -7.70 16.31 -14.63
CA ALA A 187 -7.56 15.11 -13.81
C ALA A 187 -6.11 14.89 -13.35
N ALA A 188 -5.14 15.07 -14.24
CA ALA A 188 -3.72 14.96 -13.90
C ALA A 188 -3.27 16.01 -12.88
N LEU A 189 -3.66 17.27 -13.05
CA LEU A 189 -3.35 18.35 -12.10
C LEU A 189 -4.01 18.12 -10.74
N THR A 190 -5.28 17.69 -10.73
CA THR A 190 -6.00 17.31 -9.51
C THR A 190 -5.25 16.19 -8.79
N ALA A 191 -4.76 15.19 -9.54
CA ALA A 191 -3.98 14.11 -8.94
C ALA A 191 -2.65 14.57 -8.38
N VAL A 192 -1.93 15.47 -9.06
CA VAL A 192 -0.72 16.08 -8.50
C VAL A 192 -1.01 16.76 -7.18
N TYR A 193 -2.09 17.54 -7.09
CA TYR A 193 -2.49 18.23 -5.87
C TYR A 193 -2.87 17.27 -4.74
N VAL A 194 -3.78 16.33 -5.00
CA VAL A 194 -4.27 15.38 -3.99
C VAL A 194 -3.14 14.48 -3.50
N LEU A 195 -2.34 13.91 -4.39
CA LEU A 195 -1.23 13.03 -3.99
C LEU A 195 -0.14 13.79 -3.23
N HIS A 196 0.05 15.09 -3.51
CA HIS A 196 0.95 15.95 -2.74
C HIS A 196 0.41 16.26 -1.35
N HIS A 197 -0.88 16.59 -1.23
CA HIS A 197 -1.51 16.88 0.05
C HIS A 197 -1.52 15.68 1.01
N HIS A 198 -1.51 14.46 0.46
CA HIS A 198 -1.41 13.23 1.24
C HIS A 198 0.03 12.69 1.35
N ASP A 199 1.06 13.48 1.06
CA ASP A 199 2.49 13.10 1.16
C ASP A 199 2.89 11.83 0.37
N ILE A 200 2.10 11.46 -0.63
CA ILE A 200 2.37 10.29 -1.49
C ILE A 200 3.37 10.67 -2.57
N TYR A 201 3.27 11.89 -3.11
CA TYR A 201 4.01 12.27 -4.30
C TYR A 201 4.15 13.79 -4.41
N SER A 202 5.29 14.30 -4.88
CA SER A 202 5.43 15.70 -5.33
C SER A 202 5.81 15.74 -6.81
N ALA A 203 4.98 16.34 -7.68
CA ALA A 203 5.24 16.44 -9.13
C ALA A 203 5.51 17.87 -9.55
N ARG A 204 6.49 18.06 -10.44
CA ARG A 204 6.68 19.30 -11.21
C ARG A 204 6.53 19.08 -12.71
N SER A 205 6.14 17.88 -13.11
CA SER A 205 5.84 17.54 -14.50
C SER A 205 4.82 16.41 -14.56
N VAL A 206 4.11 16.35 -15.69
CA VAL A 206 3.28 15.22 -16.09
C VAL A 206 3.90 14.59 -17.34
N CYS A 207 3.87 13.27 -17.47
CA CYS A 207 4.36 12.59 -18.65
C CYS A 207 3.21 12.36 -19.62
N LEU A 208 3.31 12.93 -20.83
CA LEU A 208 2.42 12.62 -21.94
C LEU A 208 2.98 11.41 -22.70
N THR A 209 2.15 10.40 -22.89
CA THR A 209 2.40 9.25 -23.76
C THR A 209 1.32 9.19 -24.84
N LEU A 210 1.74 9.11 -26.10
CA LEU A 210 0.87 8.88 -27.25
C LEU A 210 1.12 7.47 -27.79
N THR A 211 0.06 6.68 -27.89
CA THR A 211 0.12 5.32 -28.40
C THR A 211 -0.77 5.18 -29.62
N SER A 212 -0.21 4.67 -30.72
CA SER A 212 -0.98 4.37 -31.94
C SER A 212 -1.99 3.26 -31.68
N LEU A 213 -3.26 3.46 -32.05
CA LEU A 213 -4.25 2.37 -32.01
C LEU A 213 -4.20 1.47 -33.26
N ARG A 214 -3.28 1.73 -34.20
CA ARG A 214 -3.02 0.85 -35.35
C ARG A 214 -1.93 -0.16 -35.00
N GLY A 215 -2.27 -1.45 -35.04
CA GLY A 215 -1.31 -2.54 -34.82
C GLY A 215 -1.10 -2.88 -33.34
N SER A 216 0.15 -3.07 -32.92
CA SER A 216 0.52 -3.57 -31.58
C SER A 216 0.51 -2.52 -30.47
N GLY A 217 -0.03 -1.33 -30.68
CA GLY A 217 -0.02 -0.27 -29.66
C GLY A 217 1.37 0.34 -29.46
N VAL A 218 2.05 0.74 -30.54
CA VAL A 218 3.40 1.31 -30.47
C VAL A 218 3.35 2.73 -29.89
N GLU A 219 4.23 3.01 -28.93
CA GLU A 219 4.46 4.36 -28.38
C GLU A 219 5.04 5.26 -29.48
N ILE A 220 4.29 6.30 -29.85
CA ILE A 220 4.68 7.29 -30.87
C ILE A 220 5.53 8.38 -30.20
N VAL A 221 5.09 8.84 -29.04
CA VAL A 221 5.71 9.94 -28.29
C VAL A 221 5.62 9.67 -26.80
N ARG A 222 6.71 9.98 -26.10
CA ARG A 222 6.72 10.15 -24.64
C ARG A 222 7.46 11.44 -24.29
N ARG A 223 6.77 12.40 -23.68
CA ARG A 223 7.35 13.71 -23.33
C ARG A 223 6.93 14.15 -21.92
N PRO A 224 7.87 14.60 -21.08
CA PRO A 224 7.53 15.32 -19.86
C PRO A 224 7.04 16.74 -20.21
N ILE A 225 5.94 17.16 -19.60
CA ILE A 225 5.39 18.51 -19.68
C ILE A 225 5.52 19.13 -18.30
N GLY A 226 6.21 20.27 -18.21
CA GLY A 226 6.44 20.96 -16.95
C GLY A 226 5.15 21.55 -16.38
N ILE A 227 4.99 21.51 -15.06
CA ILE A 227 3.92 22.21 -14.36
C ILE A 227 4.47 23.61 -13.99
N PRO A 228 3.90 24.70 -14.52
CA PRO A 228 4.34 26.05 -14.22
C PRO A 228 4.36 26.34 -12.72
N ASN A 229 5.29 27.21 -12.29
CA ASN A 229 5.27 27.74 -10.94
C ASN A 229 4.09 28.72 -10.79
N GLY A 230 3.21 28.49 -9.82
CA GLY A 230 2.03 29.34 -9.61
C GLY A 230 0.88 28.57 -8.97
N VAL A 231 -0.32 29.15 -9.03
CA VAL A 231 -1.54 28.48 -8.56
C VAL A 231 -1.92 27.40 -9.59
N LEU A 232 -2.32 26.21 -9.12
CA LEU A 232 -2.64 25.07 -9.99
C LEU A 232 -3.70 25.40 -11.07
N GLY A 233 -4.62 26.31 -10.79
CA GLY A 233 -5.62 26.78 -11.75
C GLY A 233 -5.01 27.50 -12.97
N GLU A 234 -3.87 28.18 -12.79
CA GLU A 234 -3.16 28.88 -13.88
C GLU A 234 -2.30 27.92 -14.71
N ALA A 235 -1.99 26.72 -14.18
CA ALA A 235 -1.22 25.70 -14.87
C ALA A 235 -2.00 24.94 -15.96
N LEU A 236 -3.34 25.01 -15.95
CA LEU A 236 -4.19 24.26 -16.87
C LEU A 236 -3.97 24.67 -18.34
N SER A 237 -4.11 25.96 -18.66
CA SER A 237 -4.06 26.44 -20.04
C SER A 237 -2.72 26.20 -20.74
N PRO A 238 -1.55 26.45 -20.10
CA PRO A 238 -0.26 26.14 -20.72
C PRO A 238 -0.10 24.65 -21.04
N ILE A 239 -0.48 23.75 -20.12
CA ILE A 239 -0.32 22.31 -20.31
C ILE A 239 -1.29 21.79 -21.40
N VAL A 240 -2.52 22.29 -21.43
CA VAL A 240 -3.48 21.94 -22.50
C VAL A 240 -2.91 22.32 -23.86
N ARG A 241 -2.40 23.54 -24.01
CA ARG A 241 -1.78 24.00 -25.26
C ARG A 241 -0.61 23.10 -25.67
N ASP A 242 0.29 22.78 -24.74
CA ASP A 242 1.44 21.90 -25.03
C ASP A 242 0.98 20.50 -25.48
N VAL A 243 -0.05 19.93 -24.84
CA VAL A 243 -0.62 18.64 -25.25
C VAL A 243 -1.25 18.73 -26.64
N GLU A 244 -2.04 19.77 -26.92
CA GLU A 244 -2.68 19.98 -28.22
C GLU A 244 -1.66 20.18 -29.35
N GLU A 245 -0.58 20.94 -29.10
CA GLU A 245 0.51 21.11 -30.06
C GLU A 245 1.23 19.78 -30.36
N ILE A 246 1.48 18.96 -29.33
CA ILE A 246 2.09 17.64 -29.51
C ILE A 246 1.14 16.70 -30.27
N LEU A 247 -0.16 16.73 -29.97
CA LEU A 247 -1.16 15.96 -30.70
C LEU A 247 -1.25 16.39 -32.16
N ALA A 248 -1.34 17.69 -32.44
CA ALA A 248 -1.41 18.21 -33.80
C ALA A 248 -0.18 17.82 -34.64
N ALA A 249 0.99 17.71 -34.02
CA ALA A 249 2.24 17.32 -34.70
C ALA A 249 2.39 15.82 -34.97
N HIS A 250 1.60 14.94 -34.32
CA HIS A 250 1.82 13.47 -34.38
C HIS A 250 0.55 12.65 -34.65
N ALA A 251 -0.63 13.25 -34.53
CA ALA A 251 -1.88 12.50 -34.55
C ALA A 251 -2.61 12.52 -35.89
N ASP A 252 -2.19 13.29 -36.92
CA ASP A 252 -2.61 13.29 -38.35
C ASP A 252 -4.00 12.68 -38.72
N GLY A 253 -5.03 12.88 -37.88
CA GLY A 253 -6.36 12.29 -38.06
C GLY A 253 -6.53 10.79 -37.73
N VAL A 254 -5.61 10.14 -37.01
CA VAL A 254 -5.68 8.71 -36.64
C VAL A 254 -5.89 8.53 -35.13
N GLY A 255 -6.81 7.62 -34.74
CA GLY A 255 -7.08 7.31 -33.34
C GLY A 255 -5.82 6.93 -32.56
N CYS A 256 -5.53 7.69 -31.51
CA CYS A 256 -4.42 7.47 -30.58
C CYS A 256 -4.98 7.36 -29.16
N GLU A 257 -4.41 6.46 -28.35
CA GLU A 257 -4.56 6.54 -26.90
C GLU A 257 -3.62 7.63 -26.39
N VAL A 258 -4.21 8.62 -25.72
CA VAL A 258 -3.47 9.68 -25.07
C VAL A 258 -3.47 9.40 -23.58
N LYS A 259 -2.29 9.37 -22.96
CA LYS A 259 -2.12 9.12 -21.53
C LYS A 259 -1.30 10.23 -20.90
N LEU A 260 -1.84 10.86 -19.87
CA LEU A 260 -1.12 11.75 -18.98
C LEU A 260 -0.86 11.02 -17.67
N ALA A 261 0.41 10.87 -17.29
CA ALA A 261 0.81 10.11 -16.11
C ALA A 261 1.64 10.95 -15.12
N VAL A 262 1.45 10.67 -13.84
CA VAL A 262 2.26 11.18 -12.73
C VAL A 262 3.05 9.98 -12.21
N GLU A 263 4.36 9.91 -12.53
CA GLU A 263 5.13 8.66 -12.50
C GLU A 263 6.29 8.56 -11.49
N VAL A 264 6.99 9.66 -11.20
CA VAL A 264 8.21 9.71 -10.37
C VAL A 264 8.05 10.67 -9.18
N PRO A 265 7.90 10.15 -7.95
CA PRO A 265 7.81 10.99 -6.76
C PRO A 265 9.01 11.93 -6.70
N GLY A 266 8.76 13.24 -6.61
CA GLY A 266 9.81 14.24 -6.44
C GLY A 266 10.53 14.10 -5.11
N ALA A 267 11.61 14.87 -4.92
CA ALA A 267 12.52 14.78 -3.76
C ALA A 267 11.87 14.90 -2.37
N HIS A 268 10.61 15.33 -2.28
CA HIS A 268 9.87 15.54 -1.03
C HIS A 268 8.82 14.45 -0.74
N ALA A 269 8.72 13.41 -1.57
CA ALA A 269 7.79 12.33 -1.31
C ALA A 269 8.39 11.32 -0.34
N GLU A 270 7.61 10.93 0.67
CA GLU A 270 7.99 9.84 1.59
C GLU A 270 7.75 8.46 0.98
N THR A 271 6.96 8.37 -0.09
CA THR A 271 6.68 7.11 -0.79
C THR A 271 7.78 6.78 -1.80
N SER A 272 8.35 5.59 -1.68
CA SER A 272 9.36 5.06 -2.62
C SER A 272 8.87 5.03 -4.07
N ALA A 273 9.72 5.46 -5.01
CA ALA A 273 9.41 5.74 -6.43
C ALA A 273 8.20 5.00 -7.05
N GLY A 274 8.30 4.03 -7.96
CA GLY A 274 7.13 3.44 -8.66
C GLY A 274 6.06 2.67 -7.86
N LEU A 275 5.80 2.96 -6.57
CA LEU A 275 4.74 2.34 -5.77
C LEU A 275 3.35 2.89 -6.05
N VAL A 276 3.21 4.16 -6.44
CA VAL A 276 1.93 4.75 -6.81
C VAL A 276 2.08 5.45 -8.14
N ARG A 277 1.15 5.21 -9.07
CA ARG A 277 1.11 5.87 -10.38
C ARG A 277 -0.31 6.27 -10.70
N PHE A 278 -0.50 7.54 -10.99
CA PHE A 278 -1.75 8.03 -11.56
C PHE A 278 -1.65 8.12 -13.08
N SER A 279 -2.75 7.83 -13.77
CA SER A 279 -2.90 8.17 -15.19
C SER A 279 -4.31 8.64 -15.53
N ALA A 280 -4.41 9.61 -16.45
CA ALA A 280 -5.63 9.99 -17.13
C ALA A 280 -5.51 9.65 -18.62
N ARG A 281 -6.52 8.99 -19.20
CA ARG A 281 -6.48 8.43 -20.55
C ARG A 281 -7.73 8.76 -21.34
N PHE A 282 -7.59 9.03 -22.64
CA PHE A 282 -8.70 9.19 -23.57
C PHE A 282 -8.33 8.69 -24.97
N GLY A 283 -9.33 8.57 -25.84
CA GLY A 283 -9.15 8.16 -27.24
C GLY A 283 -8.93 6.66 -27.47
N HIS A 284 -8.81 5.84 -26.42
CA HIS A 284 -8.64 4.39 -26.54
C HIS A 284 -9.92 3.62 -26.94
N VAL A 285 -9.74 2.43 -27.52
CA VAL A 285 -10.77 1.60 -28.20
C VAL A 285 -11.99 1.25 -27.32
N ALA A 286 -11.85 1.29 -25.99
CA ALA A 286 -12.89 0.90 -25.05
C ALA A 286 -13.92 2.00 -24.73
N MET A 287 -13.69 3.26 -25.12
CA MET A 287 -14.54 4.39 -24.73
C MET A 287 -14.89 5.32 -25.90
N ARG A 288 -15.94 6.14 -25.71
CA ARG A 288 -16.25 7.23 -26.64
C ARG A 288 -15.08 8.21 -26.63
N ALA A 289 -14.80 8.85 -27.75
CA ALA A 289 -13.67 9.76 -27.91
C ALA A 289 -13.67 10.95 -26.91
N SER A 290 -14.83 11.28 -26.34
CA SER A 290 -15.03 12.33 -25.34
C SER A 290 -14.73 11.93 -23.90
N ASP A 291 -14.64 10.63 -23.61
CA ASP A 291 -14.62 10.14 -22.25
C ASP A 291 -13.18 9.99 -21.75
N VAL A 292 -12.95 10.44 -20.51
CA VAL A 292 -11.65 10.36 -19.85
C VAL A 292 -11.72 9.30 -18.75
N GLU A 293 -10.84 8.30 -18.82
CA GLU A 293 -10.63 7.35 -17.74
C GLU A 293 -9.46 7.82 -16.88
N ALA A 294 -9.65 7.90 -15.58
CA ALA A 294 -8.58 8.05 -14.62
C ALA A 294 -8.30 6.71 -13.96
N SER A 295 -7.02 6.41 -13.69
CA SER A 295 -6.63 5.26 -12.92
C SER A 295 -5.51 5.56 -11.94
N LEU A 296 -5.59 4.93 -10.77
CA LEU A 296 -4.54 4.91 -9.75
C LEU A 296 -4.03 3.49 -9.60
N CYS A 297 -2.82 3.25 -10.09
CA CYS A 297 -2.08 2.02 -9.87
C CYS A 297 -1.39 2.09 -8.50
N VAL A 298 -1.72 1.15 -7.61
CA VAL A 298 -1.11 0.99 -6.29
C VAL A 298 -0.30 -0.31 -6.29
N GLY A 299 1.02 -0.16 -6.19
CA GLY A 299 1.98 -1.25 -6.04
C GLY A 299 1.83 -1.96 -4.70
N THR A 300 2.45 -3.13 -4.61
CA THR A 300 2.36 -4.02 -3.45
C THR A 300 2.86 -3.36 -2.17
N GLY A 301 3.94 -2.56 -2.23
CA GLY A 301 4.48 -1.83 -1.07
C GLY A 301 3.59 -0.72 -0.51
N ALA A 302 2.83 -0.05 -1.37
CA ALA A 302 1.88 1.00 -0.95
C ALA A 302 0.58 0.44 -0.34
N GLN A 303 0.54 -0.87 -0.09
CA GLN A 303 -0.57 -1.57 0.54
C GLN A 303 -0.22 -2.02 1.95
N THR A 304 0.83 -1.49 2.56
CA THR A 304 1.21 -1.80 3.94
C THR A 304 1.56 -0.52 4.69
N GLY A 305 1.38 -0.52 6.01
CA GLY A 305 1.78 0.59 6.88
C GLY A 305 1.08 1.92 6.57
N SER A 306 1.73 3.01 6.97
CA SER A 306 1.30 4.40 6.88
C SER A 306 0.98 4.85 5.45
N VAL A 307 1.75 4.36 4.47
CA VAL A 307 1.52 4.65 3.05
C VAL A 307 0.16 4.15 2.60
N HIS A 308 -0.29 2.99 3.09
CA HIS A 308 -1.59 2.44 2.71
C HIS A 308 -2.74 3.36 3.10
N VAL A 309 -2.72 3.90 4.33
CA VAL A 309 -3.75 4.83 4.83
C VAL A 309 -3.80 6.07 3.95
N ARG A 310 -2.64 6.68 3.69
CA ARG A 310 -2.52 7.86 2.82
C ARG A 310 -3.08 7.60 1.43
N VAL A 311 -2.76 6.45 0.82
CA VAL A 311 -3.26 6.06 -0.50
C VAL A 311 -4.78 5.86 -0.51
N VAL A 312 -5.35 5.25 0.52
CA VAL A 312 -6.81 5.05 0.63
C VAL A 312 -7.53 6.39 0.73
N ASP A 313 -7.02 7.33 1.52
CA ASP A 313 -7.60 8.65 1.66
C ASP A 313 -7.45 9.48 0.37
N ALA A 314 -6.28 9.45 -0.27
CA ALA A 314 -6.06 10.09 -1.56
C ALA A 314 -6.97 9.52 -2.65
N LEU A 315 -7.16 8.20 -2.70
CA LEU A 315 -8.08 7.55 -3.65
C LEU A 315 -9.53 8.01 -3.41
N ARG A 316 -9.94 8.19 -2.15
CA ARG A 316 -11.26 8.70 -1.80
C ARG A 316 -11.44 10.14 -2.29
N ALA A 317 -10.44 11.01 -2.05
CA ALA A 317 -10.46 12.40 -2.49
C ALA A 317 -10.48 12.52 -4.02
N LEU A 318 -9.65 11.76 -4.73
CA LEU A 318 -9.61 11.71 -6.20
C LEU A 318 -10.97 11.38 -6.81
N LYS A 319 -11.66 10.39 -6.26
CA LYS A 319 -12.99 9.96 -6.73
C LYS A 319 -14.10 10.95 -6.43
N GLN A 320 -13.96 11.79 -5.40
CA GLN A 320 -14.93 12.82 -5.05
C GLN A 320 -14.80 14.07 -5.93
N MET A 321 -13.60 14.33 -6.45
CA MET A 321 -13.30 15.47 -7.33
C MET A 321 -13.48 15.18 -8.82
N SER A 322 -13.80 13.94 -9.19
CA SER A 322 -14.01 13.46 -10.57
C SER A 322 -15.49 13.26 -10.91
#